data_AF-A0A7X7JMD5-F1
#
_entry.id   AF-A0A7X7JMD5-F1
#
_cell.length_a   1.000
_cell.length_b   1.000
_cell.length_c   1.000
_cell.angle_alpha   90.00
_cell.angle_beta   90.00
_cell.angle_gamma   90.00
#
_symmetry.space_group_name_H-M   'P 1'
#
loop_
_entity.id
_entity.type
_entity.pdbx_description
1 polymer ?
#
loop_
_entity_poly.entity_id
_entity_poly.type
_entity_poly.pdbx_seq_one_letter_code
_entity_poly.pdbx_strand_id
1 'polypeptide(L)'
;SGSAPSRVPVALEGELSALGTVDLSCVALTDERRYRLAFELRGTESPQSARGAGPRRDGAGAPSSGSARATSARLPTSRLDDAYEAIQRVFGKGRKDVKEREVKDLLRTLERLLGERRAWNLEVNRSLFDVIGPLHKSRRRSPDHERVFWLLASYTLRPGMGHPLDPGRVALLADLLTEGLAFPQHERTWQQLFIAWRRLAPGLSERHQTRLRDQIDPFLAPASAKLPKPKGFRPLSLLDALEAASWLERVDVRRRGQLCDWILERTWTDRDPRLWAALGRLGTRVPLYASAHHVLPARHAEELLDHLLREPWDEIHTAPWAATLLARRTDDRARDVPSALRAEVARRLEAEGAPAEWVRSVAELVPPEQRDQTAVFGEELPVGLTLA
;
A
#
# COMPACT_ATOMS: atom_id res chain seq x y z
N SER A 1 2.76 -5.23 -30.30
CA SER A 1 3.65 -5.99 -29.41
C SER A 1 4.64 -5.02 -28.76
N GLY A 2 4.29 -4.46 -27.60
CA GLY A 2 5.19 -3.56 -26.86
C GLY A 2 6.13 -4.40 -26.01
N SER A 3 7.43 -4.37 -26.30
CA SER A 3 8.44 -5.00 -25.45
C SER A 3 8.34 -4.42 -24.04
N ALA A 4 8.27 -5.29 -23.03
CA ALA A 4 8.43 -4.86 -21.64
C ALA A 4 9.73 -4.06 -21.51
N PRO A 5 9.78 -3.00 -20.67
CA PRO A 5 11.01 -2.27 -20.44
C PRO A 5 12.06 -3.23 -19.86
N SER A 6 13.16 -3.41 -20.59
CA SER A 6 14.26 -4.29 -20.19
C SER A 6 14.90 -3.76 -18.91
N ARG A 7 14.83 -4.53 -17.82
CA ARG A 7 15.57 -4.23 -16.59
C ARG A 7 17.00 -4.72 -16.74
N VAL A 8 17.97 -3.89 -16.36
CA VAL A 8 19.39 -4.23 -16.38
C VAL A 8 19.91 -4.15 -14.94
N PRO A 9 20.49 -5.24 -14.40
CA PRO A 9 21.11 -5.18 -13.08
C PRO A 9 22.37 -4.31 -13.16
N VAL A 10 22.54 -3.40 -12.20
CA VAL A 10 23.64 -2.41 -12.17
C VAL A 10 24.36 -2.45 -10.82
N ALA A 11 25.65 -2.13 -10.82
CA ALA A 11 26.38 -1.71 -9.63
C ALA A 11 26.47 -0.18 -9.57
N LEU A 12 26.55 0.37 -8.36
CA LEU A 12 26.87 1.78 -8.13
C LEU A 12 28.38 1.91 -7.99
N GLU A 13 28.97 2.76 -8.82
CA GLU A 13 30.38 3.12 -8.76
C GLU A 13 30.51 4.60 -8.38
N GLY A 14 31.43 4.90 -7.46
CA GLY A 14 31.76 6.25 -7.03
C GLY A 14 33.21 6.58 -7.35
N GLU A 15 33.43 7.68 -8.05
CA GLU A 15 34.78 8.20 -8.35
C GLU A 15 34.97 9.55 -7.66
N LEU A 16 36.09 9.73 -6.97
CA LEU A 16 36.44 11.02 -6.36
C LEU A 16 37.14 11.88 -7.41
N SER A 17 36.53 13.00 -7.76
CA SER A 17 37.14 13.96 -8.68
C SER A 17 38.34 14.67 -8.03
N ALA A 18 39.24 15.19 -8.86
CA ALA A 18 40.35 16.04 -8.39
C ALA A 18 39.90 17.33 -7.67
N LEU A 19 38.61 17.68 -7.77
CA LEU A 19 37.98 18.81 -7.08
C LEU A 19 37.29 18.40 -5.76
N GLY A 20 37.45 17.15 -5.31
CA GLY A 20 36.89 16.65 -4.05
C GLY A 20 35.39 16.35 -4.10
N THR A 21 34.81 16.21 -5.30
CA THR A 21 33.41 15.81 -5.48
C THR A 21 33.31 14.32 -5.79
N VAL A 22 32.32 13.63 -5.24
CA VAL A 22 32.03 12.24 -5.60
C VAL A 22 31.09 12.21 -6.80
N ASP A 23 31.56 11.68 -7.92
CA ASP A 23 30.75 11.38 -9.09
C ASP A 23 30.20 9.95 -8.97
N LEU A 24 28.89 9.79 -9.09
CA LEU A 24 28.23 8.48 -9.02
C LEU A 24 27.78 8.04 -10.42
N SER A 25 27.94 6.74 -10.71
CA SER A 25 27.45 6.12 -11.94
C SER A 25 26.79 4.78 -11.65
N CYS A 26 25.71 4.48 -12.38
CA CYS A 26 25.22 3.11 -12.51
C CYS A 26 25.97 2.42 -13.65
N VAL A 27 26.64 1.31 -13.36
CA VAL A 27 27.35 0.49 -14.35
C VAL A 27 26.61 -0.83 -14.49
N ALA A 28 26.22 -1.18 -15.72
CA ALA A 28 25.58 -2.46 -16.00
C ALA A 28 26.48 -3.63 -15.58
N LEU A 29 25.91 -4.64 -14.94
CA LEU A 29 26.62 -5.86 -14.57
C LEU A 29 26.75 -6.85 -15.73
N THR A 30 25.95 -6.65 -16.79
CA THR A 30 25.83 -7.58 -17.92
C THR A 30 26.53 -7.08 -19.18
N ASP A 31 26.94 -5.81 -19.22
CA ASP A 31 27.66 -5.19 -20.35
C ASP A 31 28.34 -3.88 -19.91
N GLU A 32 28.98 -3.20 -20.86
CA GLU A 32 29.81 -2.01 -20.58
C GLU A 32 29.03 -0.68 -20.50
N ARG A 33 27.69 -0.71 -20.39
CA ARG A 33 26.90 0.53 -20.33
C ARG A 33 27.06 1.22 -18.98
N ARG A 34 27.49 2.48 -19.01
CA ARG A 34 27.63 3.37 -17.85
C ARG A 34 26.67 4.55 -17.95
N TYR A 35 25.95 4.82 -16.87
CA TYR A 35 24.99 5.89 -16.74
C TYR A 35 25.38 6.81 -15.58
N ARG A 36 25.86 8.02 -15.87
CA ARG A 36 26.22 8.99 -14.84
C ARG A 36 24.97 9.50 -14.12
N LEU A 37 25.05 9.55 -12.79
CA LEU A 37 24.03 10.15 -11.93
C LEU A 37 24.41 11.61 -11.68
N ALA A 38 23.57 12.53 -12.16
CA ALA A 38 23.72 13.96 -11.87
C ALA A 38 22.53 14.42 -11.03
N PHE A 39 22.83 15.07 -9.90
CA PHE A 39 21.83 15.60 -8.99
C PHE A 39 21.99 17.11 -8.93
N GLU A 40 20.95 17.86 -9.29
CA GLU A 40 20.90 19.29 -9.00
C GLU A 40 20.50 19.48 -7.53
N LEU A 41 21.49 19.71 -6.66
CA LEU A 41 21.28 19.88 -5.22
C LEU A 41 20.90 21.32 -4.83
N ARG A 42 20.55 22.18 -5.79
CA ARG A 42 20.11 23.55 -5.52
C ARG A 42 18.70 23.76 -6.06
N GLY A 43 17.77 23.92 -5.13
CA GLY A 43 16.46 24.50 -5.41
C GLY A 43 16.65 25.87 -6.05
N THR A 44 15.88 26.09 -7.11
CA THR A 44 15.85 27.33 -7.90
C THR A 44 15.45 28.52 -7.03
N GLU A 45 16.43 29.34 -6.66
CA GLU A 45 16.25 30.79 -6.59
C GLU A 45 16.84 31.37 -7.89
N SER A 46 16.09 32.27 -8.53
CA SER A 46 16.54 33.12 -9.65
C SER A 46 16.29 34.58 -9.23
N PRO A 47 16.95 35.61 -9.81
CA PRO A 47 17.60 35.61 -11.13
C PRO A 47 18.92 36.44 -11.26
N GLN A 48 19.50 36.35 -12.48
CA GLN A 48 20.35 37.33 -13.20
C GLN A 48 21.90 37.35 -13.04
N SER A 49 22.51 37.20 -14.24
CA SER A 49 23.77 37.76 -14.77
C SER A 49 25.13 37.37 -14.16
N ALA A 50 25.96 36.69 -14.95
CA ALA A 50 27.06 37.32 -15.71
C ALA A 50 27.79 36.32 -16.63
N ARG A 51 28.42 36.89 -17.65
CA ARG A 51 29.01 36.31 -18.87
C ARG A 51 30.30 35.52 -18.59
N GLY A 52 30.58 34.54 -19.46
CA GLY A 52 31.92 33.96 -19.63
C GLY A 52 31.96 33.02 -20.84
N ALA A 53 32.61 33.46 -21.91
CA ALA A 53 32.74 32.79 -23.20
C ALA A 53 33.92 31.79 -23.24
N GLY A 54 33.80 30.72 -24.03
CA GLY A 54 34.90 29.82 -24.40
C GLY A 54 34.42 28.58 -25.15
N PRO A 55 35.14 28.03 -26.15
CA PRO A 55 34.58 27.80 -27.48
C PRO A 55 34.09 26.38 -27.77
N ARG A 56 33.16 26.31 -28.75
CA ARG A 56 32.72 25.12 -29.47
C ARG A 56 33.84 24.53 -30.33
N ARG A 57 33.85 23.21 -30.45
CA ARG A 57 34.35 22.48 -31.62
C ARG A 57 33.40 21.32 -31.94
N ASP A 58 33.20 21.15 -33.24
CA ASP A 58 32.15 20.40 -33.92
C ASP A 58 32.51 18.93 -34.22
N GLY A 59 31.47 18.13 -34.50
CA GLY A 59 31.49 16.87 -35.28
C GLY A 59 31.51 15.59 -34.42
N ALA A 60 30.69 14.56 -34.60
CA ALA A 60 29.68 14.15 -35.59
C ALA A 60 28.76 13.14 -34.85
N GLY A 61 27.42 13.11 -34.99
CA GLY A 61 26.70 12.68 -36.19
C GLY A 61 26.39 11.17 -36.15
N ALA A 62 25.40 10.71 -35.37
CA ALA A 62 24.73 9.40 -35.52
C ALA A 62 23.41 9.35 -34.70
N PRO A 63 22.43 8.49 -35.06
CA PRO A 63 21.05 8.93 -35.24
C PRO A 63 20.12 8.77 -34.02
N SER A 64 19.14 9.65 -34.01
CA SER A 64 17.93 9.63 -33.20
C SER A 64 17.13 8.34 -33.41
N SER A 65 17.16 7.45 -32.43
CA SER A 65 16.12 6.44 -32.23
C SER A 65 15.20 6.93 -31.12
N GLY A 66 13.99 7.31 -31.51
CA GLY A 66 12.93 7.77 -30.64
C GLY A 66 12.45 6.65 -29.73
N SER A 67 13.11 6.48 -28.59
CA SER A 67 12.50 5.86 -27.42
C SER A 67 11.77 6.96 -26.68
N ALA A 68 10.44 6.91 -26.71
CA ALA A 68 9.59 7.73 -25.87
C ALA A 68 10.00 7.53 -24.40
N ARG A 69 10.89 8.39 -23.91
CA ARG A 69 11.06 8.64 -22.48
C ARG A 69 9.67 8.96 -21.98
N ALA A 70 9.11 8.08 -21.15
CA ALA A 70 8.10 8.47 -20.19
C ALA A 70 8.76 9.50 -19.28
N THR A 71 8.83 10.75 -19.74
CA THR A 71 9.01 11.90 -18.90
C THR A 71 7.85 11.83 -17.92
N SER A 72 8.12 11.50 -16.66
CA SER A 72 7.28 11.97 -15.58
C SER A 72 7.27 13.49 -15.75
N ALA A 73 6.22 14.01 -16.41
CA ALA A 73 6.08 15.44 -16.59
C ALA A 73 6.10 16.02 -15.18
N ARG A 74 7.19 16.72 -14.82
CA ARG A 74 7.28 17.42 -13.55
C ARG A 74 6.06 18.34 -13.53
N LEU A 75 5.14 18.10 -12.59
CA LEU A 75 3.98 18.97 -12.44
C LEU A 75 4.51 20.41 -12.27
N PRO A 76 3.91 21.41 -12.93
CA PRO A 76 4.32 22.80 -12.73
C PRO A 76 4.28 23.15 -11.25
N THR A 77 5.38 23.69 -10.70
CA THR A 77 5.53 23.98 -9.27
C THR A 77 4.37 24.82 -8.71
N SER A 78 3.85 25.76 -9.51
CA SER A 78 2.72 26.62 -9.12
C SER A 78 1.44 25.86 -8.76
N ARG A 79 1.14 24.74 -9.44
CA ARG A 79 -0.06 23.94 -9.12
C ARG A 79 0.08 23.16 -7.81
N LEU A 80 1.32 22.86 -7.44
CA LEU A 80 1.63 22.16 -6.20
C LEU A 80 1.54 23.11 -5.00
N ASP A 81 1.99 24.35 -5.17
CA ASP A 81 1.80 25.40 -4.16
C ASP A 81 0.30 25.68 -3.91
N ASP A 82 -0.51 25.79 -4.96
CA ASP A 82 -1.97 25.92 -4.85
C ASP A 82 -2.60 24.74 -4.07
N ALA A 83 -2.07 23.53 -4.27
CA ALA A 83 -2.53 22.34 -3.56
C ALA A 83 -2.18 22.38 -2.07
N TYR A 84 -0.98 22.88 -1.72
CA TYR A 84 -0.59 23.10 -0.33
C TYR A 84 -1.48 24.16 0.34
N GLU A 85 -1.75 25.27 -0.35
CA GLU A 85 -2.65 26.30 0.14
C GLU A 85 -4.07 25.78 0.36
N ALA A 86 -4.59 24.93 -0.53
CA ALA A 86 -5.88 24.28 -0.37
C ALA A 86 -5.94 23.40 0.89
N ILE A 87 -4.88 22.65 1.20
CA ILE A 87 -4.80 21.87 2.44
C ILE A 87 -4.72 22.80 3.66
N GLN A 88 -3.89 23.84 3.62
CA GLN A 88 -3.75 24.82 4.70
C GLN A 88 -5.03 25.62 4.94
N ARG A 89 -5.82 25.89 3.89
CA ARG A 89 -7.14 26.51 3.99
C ARG A 89 -8.07 25.70 4.89
N VAL A 90 -8.12 24.39 4.68
CA VAL A 90 -9.02 23.48 5.41
C VAL A 90 -8.48 23.13 6.79
N PHE A 91 -7.21 22.76 6.89
CA PHE A 91 -6.61 22.19 8.10
C PHE A 91 -5.70 23.15 8.88
N GLY A 92 -5.36 24.32 8.32
CA GLY A 92 -4.48 25.32 8.96
C GLY A 92 -5.09 25.94 10.22
N LYS A 93 -4.23 26.45 11.11
CA LYS A 93 -4.62 27.00 12.42
C LYS A 93 -5.49 28.26 12.27
N GLY A 94 -6.42 28.46 13.21
CA GLY A 94 -7.20 29.71 13.32
C GLY A 94 -8.27 29.95 12.25
N ARG A 95 -8.50 29.01 11.33
CA ARG A 95 -9.51 29.15 10.26
C ARG A 95 -10.91 28.76 10.76
N LYS A 96 -11.71 29.77 11.12
CA LYS A 96 -13.11 29.59 11.56
C LYS A 96 -14.13 29.78 10.44
N ASP A 97 -13.68 30.31 9.31
CA ASP A 97 -14.47 30.65 8.13
C ASP A 97 -14.53 29.54 7.07
N VAL A 98 -14.01 28.34 7.38
CA VAL A 98 -14.03 27.17 6.48
C VAL A 98 -15.43 26.58 6.49
N LYS A 99 -16.09 26.60 5.33
CA LYS A 99 -17.41 25.97 5.17
C LYS A 99 -17.27 24.45 5.09
N GLU A 100 -18.26 23.73 5.60
CA GLU A 100 -18.30 22.25 5.55
C GLU A 100 -18.09 21.68 4.13
N ARG A 101 -18.66 22.36 3.12
CA ARG A 101 -18.48 21.99 1.72
C ARG A 101 -17.01 22.08 1.26
N GLU A 102 -16.25 23.08 1.72
CA GLU A 102 -14.83 23.21 1.38
C GLU A 102 -14.02 22.01 1.91
N VAL A 103 -14.37 21.50 3.10
CA VAL A 103 -13.75 20.31 3.69
C VAL A 103 -14.03 19.08 2.81
N LYS A 104 -15.30 18.85 2.47
CA LYS A 104 -15.74 17.69 1.67
C LYS A 104 -15.16 17.71 0.26
N ASP A 105 -15.03 18.90 -0.33
CA ASP A 105 -14.58 19.11 -1.71
C ASP A 105 -13.05 19.19 -1.83
N LEU A 106 -12.29 19.08 -0.74
CA LEU A 106 -10.82 19.20 -0.76
C LEU A 106 -10.18 18.22 -1.73
N LEU A 107 -10.56 16.93 -1.70
CA LEU A 107 -9.97 15.92 -2.58
C LEU A 107 -10.21 16.27 -4.07
N ARG A 108 -11.44 16.64 -4.42
CA ARG A 108 -11.80 17.06 -5.77
C ARG A 108 -11.05 18.33 -6.19
N THR A 109 -10.80 19.23 -5.24
CA THR A 109 -10.01 20.44 -5.47
C THR A 109 -8.57 20.08 -5.81
N LEU A 110 -7.96 19.14 -5.07
CA LEU A 110 -6.63 18.63 -5.35
C LEU A 110 -6.56 17.93 -6.71
N GLU A 111 -7.57 17.11 -7.07
CA GLU A 111 -7.63 16.46 -8.39
C GLU A 111 -7.75 17.48 -9.54
N ARG A 112 -8.51 18.56 -9.34
CA ARG A 112 -8.59 19.65 -10.33
C ARG A 112 -7.25 20.37 -10.53
N LEU A 113 -6.45 20.51 -9.48
CA LEU A 113 -5.14 21.17 -9.52
C LEU A 113 -4.06 20.23 -10.08
N LEU A 114 -3.99 19.00 -9.58
CA LEU A 114 -2.87 18.07 -9.81
C LEU A 114 -3.17 16.99 -10.86
N GLY A 115 -4.40 16.93 -11.39
CA GLY A 115 -4.86 15.88 -12.27
C GLY A 115 -5.36 14.65 -11.50
N GLU A 116 -5.66 13.58 -12.23
CA GLU A 116 -6.21 12.35 -11.65
C GLU A 116 -5.34 11.81 -10.52
N ARG A 117 -5.99 11.46 -9.42
CA ARG A 117 -5.32 11.04 -8.20
C ARG A 117 -4.42 9.82 -8.36
N ARG A 118 -4.78 8.89 -9.25
CA ARG A 118 -3.97 7.70 -9.59
C ARG A 118 -2.64 8.07 -10.27
N ALA A 119 -2.59 9.21 -10.96
CA ALA A 119 -1.38 9.70 -11.63
C ALA A 119 -0.43 10.45 -10.68
N TRP A 120 -0.82 10.73 -9.43
CA TRP A 120 0.07 11.35 -8.46
C TRP A 120 1.23 10.40 -8.16
N ASN A 121 2.44 10.82 -8.48
CA ASN A 121 3.65 10.04 -8.25
C ASN A 121 4.07 10.05 -6.77
N LEU A 122 5.10 9.28 -6.42
CA LEU A 122 5.59 9.19 -5.04
C LEU A 122 5.96 10.57 -4.45
N GLU A 123 6.67 11.42 -5.20
CA GLU A 123 7.09 12.75 -4.74
C GLU A 123 5.90 13.64 -4.38
N VAL A 124 4.89 13.73 -5.26
CA VAL A 124 3.67 14.51 -5.03
C VAL A 124 2.90 13.98 -3.83
N ASN A 125 2.72 12.66 -3.74
CA ASN A 125 2.03 12.07 -2.60
C ASN A 125 2.75 12.42 -1.30
N ARG A 126 4.07 12.24 -1.23
CA ARG A 126 4.84 12.54 -0.02
C ARG A 126 4.87 14.03 0.32
N SER A 127 4.95 14.91 -0.67
CA SER A 127 4.91 16.34 -0.41
C SER A 127 3.55 16.82 0.10
N LEU A 128 2.44 16.27 -0.43
CA LEU A 128 1.10 16.51 0.11
C LEU A 128 0.96 15.97 1.54
N PHE A 129 1.52 14.80 1.83
CA PHE A 129 1.56 14.24 3.18
C PHE A 129 2.26 15.20 4.15
N ASP A 130 3.41 15.73 3.75
CA ASP A 130 4.22 16.63 4.58
C ASP A 130 3.48 17.93 4.95
N VAL A 131 2.43 18.29 4.20
CA VAL A 131 1.50 19.37 4.56
C VAL A 131 0.36 18.88 5.46
N ILE A 132 -0.36 17.82 5.10
CA ILE A 132 -1.55 17.37 5.84
C ILE A 132 -1.23 16.69 7.18
N GLY A 133 -0.17 15.87 7.23
CA GLY A 133 0.19 15.06 8.39
C GLY A 133 0.41 15.89 9.67
N PRO A 134 1.25 16.94 9.65
CA PRO A 134 1.46 17.81 10.82
C PRO A 134 0.18 18.50 11.33
N LEU A 135 -0.84 18.62 10.47
CA LEU A 135 -2.12 19.25 10.79
C LEU A 135 -3.15 18.28 11.41
N HIS A 136 -2.74 17.07 11.81
CA HIS A 136 -3.62 16.03 12.38
C HIS A 136 -4.52 16.48 13.54
N LYS A 137 -4.15 17.53 14.30
CA LYS A 137 -5.00 18.06 15.38
C LYS A 137 -6.31 18.66 14.84
N SER A 138 -6.27 19.21 13.63
CA SER A 138 -7.44 19.82 12.97
C SER A 138 -8.49 18.80 12.54
N ARG A 139 -8.17 17.50 12.54
CA ARG A 139 -9.14 16.41 12.35
C ARG A 139 -10.30 16.47 13.35
N ARG A 140 -10.05 17.00 14.56
CA ARG A 140 -11.02 17.08 15.67
C ARG A 140 -12.03 18.23 15.53
N ARG A 141 -12.02 18.99 14.43
CA ARG A 141 -12.91 20.15 14.21
C ARG A 141 -14.34 19.74 13.85
N SER A 142 -14.51 18.72 13.02
CA SER A 142 -15.81 18.16 12.65
C SER A 142 -15.66 16.73 12.13
N PRO A 143 -16.74 15.94 12.05
CA PRO A 143 -16.70 14.59 11.48
C PRO A 143 -16.11 14.55 10.06
N ASP A 144 -16.40 15.56 9.23
CA ASP A 144 -15.83 15.66 7.89
C ASP A 144 -14.33 15.95 7.89
N HIS A 145 -13.83 16.77 8.82
CA HIS A 145 -12.38 16.98 8.95
C HIS A 145 -11.68 15.66 9.30
N GLU A 146 -12.25 14.87 10.22
CA GLU A 146 -11.68 13.59 10.60
C GLU A 146 -11.68 12.59 9.45
N ARG A 147 -12.83 12.46 8.77
CA ARG A 147 -12.97 11.57 7.61
C ARG A 147 -12.03 11.96 6.46
N VAL A 148 -11.97 13.24 6.11
CA VAL A 148 -11.11 13.74 5.02
C VAL A 148 -9.64 13.68 5.40
N PHE A 149 -9.28 13.92 6.66
CA PHE A 149 -7.91 13.76 7.15
C PHE A 149 -7.44 12.31 6.96
N TRP A 150 -8.20 11.32 7.46
CA TRP A 150 -7.80 9.92 7.32
C TRP A 150 -7.73 9.49 5.86
N LEU A 151 -8.68 9.94 5.04
CA LEU A 151 -8.65 9.68 3.60
C LEU A 151 -7.39 10.25 2.95
N LEU A 152 -7.10 11.53 3.13
CA LEU A 152 -6.01 12.22 2.42
C LEU A 152 -4.64 11.80 2.95
N ALA A 153 -4.45 11.78 4.28
CA ALA A 153 -3.18 11.43 4.90
C ALA A 153 -2.79 9.98 4.63
N SER A 154 -3.73 9.03 4.73
CA SER A 154 -3.43 7.62 4.39
C SER A 154 -3.19 7.42 2.91
N TYR A 155 -3.95 8.10 2.04
CA TYR A 155 -3.76 7.99 0.59
C TYR A 155 -2.36 8.49 0.19
N THR A 156 -1.99 9.68 0.64
CA THR A 156 -0.70 10.32 0.32
C THR A 156 0.50 9.63 0.99
N LEU A 157 0.28 8.85 2.05
CA LEU A 157 1.34 8.09 2.71
C LEU A 157 1.40 6.61 2.29
N ARG A 158 0.41 6.04 1.60
CA ARG A 158 0.40 4.61 1.23
C ARG A 158 1.68 4.20 0.47
N PRO A 159 2.23 2.99 0.70
CA PRO A 159 1.85 2.00 1.72
C PRO A 159 2.49 2.26 3.11
N GLY A 160 3.06 3.44 3.33
CA GLY A 160 3.81 3.80 4.53
C GLY A 160 5.28 3.38 4.50
N MET A 161 5.80 2.97 3.34
CA MET A 161 7.20 2.55 3.19
C MET A 161 7.70 2.77 1.75
N GLY A 162 9.03 2.70 1.60
CA GLY A 162 9.76 2.74 0.33
C GLY A 162 10.30 4.13 -0.04
N HIS A 163 9.98 5.19 0.71
CA HIS A 163 10.74 6.44 0.69
C HIS A 163 11.54 6.62 2.00
N PRO A 164 12.77 7.18 1.99
CA PRO A 164 13.64 7.27 3.17
C PRO A 164 13.02 7.92 4.42
N LEU A 165 12.16 8.93 4.22
CA LEU A 165 11.46 9.63 5.31
C LEU A 165 10.15 8.96 5.76
N ASP A 166 9.71 7.88 5.11
CA ASP A 166 8.45 7.23 5.45
C ASP A 166 8.38 6.70 6.89
N PRO A 167 9.45 6.16 7.51
CA PRO A 167 9.39 5.77 8.92
C PRO A 167 8.96 6.90 9.85
N GLY A 168 9.46 8.12 9.63
CA GLY A 168 9.05 9.31 10.41
C GLY A 168 7.61 9.74 10.13
N ARG A 169 7.20 9.70 8.86
CA ARG A 169 5.82 10.01 8.44
C ARG A 169 4.79 9.03 9.02
N VAL A 170 5.12 7.73 9.01
CA VAL A 170 4.26 6.70 9.60
C VAL A 170 4.23 6.84 11.11
N ALA A 171 5.35 7.11 11.77
CA ALA A 171 5.39 7.32 13.22
C ALA A 171 4.43 8.46 13.66
N LEU A 172 4.29 9.52 12.86
CA LEU A 172 3.34 10.60 13.12
C LEU A 172 1.87 10.13 13.17
N LEU A 173 1.51 9.11 12.39
CA LEU A 173 0.15 8.58 12.34
C LEU A 173 -0.04 7.34 13.22
N ALA A 174 1.02 6.58 13.50
CA ALA A 174 0.93 5.25 14.08
C ALA A 174 0.19 5.22 15.44
N ASP A 175 0.50 6.17 16.33
CA ASP A 175 -0.23 6.29 17.60
C ASP A 175 -1.66 6.78 17.40
N LEU A 176 -1.89 7.71 16.46
CA LEU A 176 -3.23 8.25 16.16
C LEU A 176 -4.20 7.16 15.66
N LEU A 177 -3.69 6.14 14.94
CA LEU A 177 -4.50 5.00 14.51
C LEU A 177 -5.06 4.21 15.70
N THR A 178 -4.34 4.19 16.83
CA THR A 178 -4.74 3.54 18.08
C THR A 178 -5.47 4.47 19.06
N GLU A 179 -5.43 5.79 18.88
CA GLU A 179 -6.18 6.73 19.74
C GLU A 179 -7.70 6.66 19.52
N GLY A 180 -8.14 6.07 18.40
CA GLY A 180 -9.54 6.04 18.00
C GLY A 180 -10.01 7.36 17.40
N LEU A 181 -11.33 7.49 17.26
CA LEU A 181 -11.97 8.64 16.60
C LEU A 181 -12.39 9.72 17.58
N ALA A 182 -12.26 10.98 17.15
CA ALA A 182 -12.86 12.12 17.81
C ALA A 182 -14.39 12.16 17.63
N PHE A 183 -14.89 11.61 16.52
CA PHE A 183 -16.32 11.55 16.19
C PHE A 183 -16.79 10.10 15.98
N PRO A 184 -16.74 9.24 17.02
CA PRO A 184 -17.00 7.80 16.91
C PRO A 184 -18.45 7.42 16.61
N GLN A 185 -19.40 8.37 16.70
CA GLN A 185 -20.81 8.18 16.37
C GLN A 185 -21.09 8.13 14.86
N HIS A 186 -20.09 8.42 14.02
CA HIS A 186 -20.25 8.43 12.56
C HIS A 186 -19.57 7.21 11.94
N GLU A 187 -20.37 6.28 11.42
CA GLU A 187 -19.87 5.05 10.78
C GLU A 187 -18.87 5.35 9.66
N ARG A 188 -19.17 6.29 8.76
CA ARG A 188 -18.27 6.68 7.66
C ARG A 188 -16.88 7.09 8.12
N THR A 189 -16.74 7.62 9.34
CA THR A 189 -15.43 7.97 9.90
C THR A 189 -14.68 6.71 10.35
N TRP A 190 -15.37 5.70 10.90
CA TRP A 190 -14.80 4.37 11.18
C TRP A 190 -14.33 3.67 9.91
N GLN A 191 -15.15 3.67 8.86
CA GLN A 191 -14.80 3.08 7.56
C GLN A 191 -13.47 3.68 7.05
N GLN A 192 -13.33 5.02 7.09
CA GLN A 192 -12.10 5.68 6.65
C GLN A 192 -10.89 5.45 7.57
N LEU A 193 -11.10 5.29 8.88
CA LEU A 193 -10.02 4.90 9.79
C LEU A 193 -9.51 3.50 9.45
N PHE A 194 -10.40 2.52 9.20
CA PHE A 194 -9.98 1.17 8.85
C PHE A 194 -9.32 1.08 7.46
N ILE A 195 -9.78 1.88 6.50
CA ILE A 195 -9.06 2.06 5.23
C ILE A 195 -7.65 2.63 5.47
N ALA A 196 -7.51 3.60 6.38
CA ALA A 196 -6.21 4.15 6.74
C ALA A 196 -5.30 3.10 7.42
N TRP A 197 -5.85 2.26 8.31
CA TRP A 197 -5.13 1.12 8.90
C TRP A 197 -4.59 0.21 7.80
N ARG A 198 -5.46 -0.23 6.87
CA ARG A 198 -5.10 -1.11 5.75
C ARG A 198 -4.00 -0.51 4.87
N ARG A 199 -4.15 0.74 4.43
CA ARG A 199 -3.18 1.43 3.57
C ARG A 199 -1.81 1.59 4.19
N LEU A 200 -1.75 1.77 5.51
CA LEU A 200 -0.50 2.04 6.23
C LEU A 200 0.10 0.82 6.90
N ALA A 201 -0.62 -0.32 6.92
CA ALA A 201 -0.17 -1.56 7.54
C ALA A 201 1.28 -1.93 7.16
N PRO A 202 1.70 -1.87 5.88
CA PRO A 202 3.10 -2.20 5.51
C PRO A 202 4.15 -1.31 6.16
N GLY A 203 3.84 -0.03 6.41
CA GLY A 203 4.72 0.91 7.09
C GLY A 203 4.74 0.77 8.62
N LEU A 204 3.71 0.16 9.22
CA LEU A 204 3.62 0.00 10.67
C LEU A 204 4.60 -1.07 11.19
N SER A 205 5.22 -0.77 12.33
CA SER A 205 6.03 -1.77 13.05
C SER A 205 5.14 -2.86 13.66
N GLU A 206 5.72 -4.02 13.94
CA GLU A 206 5.05 -5.14 14.64
C GLU A 206 4.35 -4.68 15.92
N ARG A 207 5.01 -3.88 16.76
CA ARG A 207 4.42 -3.30 17.97
C ARG A 207 3.12 -2.53 17.68
N HIS A 208 3.08 -1.73 16.62
CA HIS A 208 1.88 -0.97 16.27
C HIS A 208 0.78 -1.89 15.75
N GLN A 209 1.12 -2.84 14.88
CA GLN A 209 0.14 -3.80 14.36
C GLN A 209 -0.49 -4.66 15.47
N THR A 210 0.32 -5.12 16.43
CA THR A 210 -0.17 -5.85 17.61
C THR A 210 -1.12 -4.99 18.45
N ARG A 211 -0.79 -3.72 18.68
CA ARG A 211 -1.70 -2.78 19.39
C ARG A 211 -3.02 -2.58 18.64
N LEU A 212 -3.01 -2.53 17.31
CA LEU A 212 -4.24 -2.44 16.52
C LEU A 212 -5.09 -3.71 16.70
N ARG A 213 -4.46 -4.89 16.71
CA ARG A 213 -5.15 -6.16 17.01
C ARG A 213 -5.72 -6.19 18.42
N ASP A 214 -4.97 -5.77 19.43
CA ASP A 214 -5.47 -5.69 20.82
C ASP A 214 -6.74 -4.84 20.95
N GLN A 215 -6.89 -3.81 20.11
CA GLN A 215 -8.09 -2.97 20.11
C GLN A 215 -9.28 -3.61 19.42
N ILE A 216 -9.07 -4.34 18.32
CA ILE A 216 -10.16 -4.82 17.48
C ILE A 216 -10.57 -6.27 17.76
N ASP A 217 -9.64 -7.11 18.25
CA ASP A 217 -9.91 -8.52 18.56
C ASP A 217 -11.13 -8.73 19.46
N PRO A 218 -11.37 -7.93 20.51
CA PRO A 218 -12.56 -8.08 21.36
C PRO A 218 -13.90 -7.85 20.66
N PHE A 219 -13.89 -7.34 19.42
CA PHE A 219 -15.08 -7.13 18.59
C PHE A 219 -15.18 -8.12 17.43
N LEU A 220 -14.07 -8.78 17.06
CA LEU A 220 -14.04 -9.79 16.01
C LEU A 220 -14.17 -11.21 16.56
N ALA A 221 -13.71 -11.43 17.79
CA ALA A 221 -13.74 -12.73 18.44
C ALA A 221 -15.18 -13.17 18.79
N PRO A 222 -15.45 -14.48 18.81
CA PRO A 222 -16.71 -15.02 19.30
C PRO A 222 -16.89 -14.68 20.79
N ALA A 223 -18.14 -14.64 21.25
CA ALA A 223 -18.46 -14.30 22.65
C ALA A 223 -17.80 -15.25 23.67
N SER A 224 -17.56 -16.50 23.28
CA SER A 224 -16.86 -17.53 24.07
C SER A 224 -15.41 -17.16 24.42
N ALA A 225 -14.76 -16.31 23.62
CA ALA A 225 -13.38 -15.87 23.84
C ALA A 225 -13.24 -14.91 25.03
N LYS A 226 -14.34 -14.29 25.50
CA LYS A 226 -14.41 -13.43 26.69
C LYS A 226 -13.31 -12.35 26.75
N LEU A 227 -12.95 -11.77 25.60
CA LEU A 227 -11.93 -10.74 25.53
C LEU A 227 -12.44 -9.39 26.10
N PRO A 228 -11.63 -8.67 26.89
CA PRO A 228 -12.03 -7.40 27.45
C PRO A 228 -12.10 -6.32 26.36
N LYS A 229 -13.24 -5.61 26.28
CA LYS A 229 -13.41 -4.51 25.33
C LYS A 229 -12.70 -3.25 25.82
N PRO A 230 -11.88 -2.58 24.98
CA PRO A 230 -11.24 -1.33 25.35
C PRO A 230 -12.26 -0.22 25.67
N LYS A 231 -12.01 0.55 26.73
CA LYS A 231 -12.88 1.67 27.11
C LYS A 231 -12.86 2.75 26.02
N GLY A 232 -14.05 3.18 25.59
CA GLY A 232 -14.20 4.26 24.61
C GLY A 232 -13.98 3.87 23.15
N PHE A 233 -13.59 2.62 22.86
CA PHE A 233 -13.47 2.10 21.50
C PHE A 233 -14.72 1.28 21.16
N ARG A 234 -15.52 1.74 20.19
CA ARG A 234 -16.77 1.09 19.78
C ARG A 234 -16.94 1.21 18.26
N PRO A 235 -16.32 0.31 17.49
CA PRO A 235 -16.34 0.39 16.04
C PRO A 235 -17.75 0.15 15.48
N LEU A 236 -18.17 1.00 14.54
CA LEU A 236 -19.49 0.88 13.88
C LEU A 236 -19.43 0.10 12.57
N SER A 237 -18.25 -0.05 11.95
CA SER A 237 -18.06 -0.87 10.74
C SER A 237 -17.14 -2.06 11.03
N LEU A 238 -17.71 -3.17 11.48
CA LEU A 238 -16.93 -4.36 11.88
C LEU A 238 -16.33 -5.13 10.71
N LEU A 239 -16.94 -5.09 9.53
CA LEU A 239 -16.43 -5.79 8.36
C LEU A 239 -15.25 -5.06 7.73
N ASP A 240 -15.25 -3.71 7.72
CA ASP A 240 -14.05 -2.95 7.35
C ASP A 240 -12.93 -3.13 8.38
N ALA A 241 -13.29 -3.25 9.66
CA ALA A 241 -12.34 -3.55 10.72
C ALA A 241 -11.70 -4.93 10.57
N LEU A 242 -12.50 -5.93 10.18
CA LEU A 242 -12.05 -7.27 9.87
C LEU A 242 -11.09 -7.26 8.67
N GLU A 243 -11.47 -6.56 7.59
CA GLU A 243 -10.61 -6.39 6.44
C GLU A 243 -9.28 -5.77 6.87
N ALA A 244 -9.29 -4.64 7.58
CA ALA A 244 -8.09 -4.00 8.10
C ALA A 244 -7.25 -4.92 9.00
N ALA A 245 -7.87 -5.75 9.84
CA ALA A 245 -7.17 -6.70 10.70
C ALA A 245 -6.47 -7.81 9.90
N SER A 246 -7.02 -8.23 8.77
CA SER A 246 -6.41 -9.23 7.87
C SER A 246 -5.13 -8.73 7.18
N TRP A 247 -4.95 -7.40 7.14
CA TRP A 247 -3.81 -6.74 6.52
C TRP A 247 -2.57 -6.64 7.41
N LEU A 248 -2.69 -6.96 8.69
CA LEU A 248 -1.65 -6.79 9.70
C LEU A 248 -0.70 -8.00 9.70
N GLU A 249 0.21 -8.04 8.73
CA GLU A 249 1.03 -9.21 8.47
C GLU A 249 2.13 -9.46 9.51
N ARG A 250 2.59 -8.43 10.22
CA ARG A 250 3.65 -8.52 11.24
C ARG A 250 3.10 -8.86 12.62
N VAL A 251 1.81 -9.17 12.74
CA VAL A 251 1.24 -9.72 13.97
C VAL A 251 1.72 -11.16 14.14
N ASP A 252 2.02 -11.55 15.38
CA ASP A 252 2.43 -12.92 15.72
C ASP A 252 1.56 -13.97 15.03
N VAL A 253 2.22 -15.00 14.49
CA VAL A 253 1.60 -16.03 13.65
C VAL A 253 0.47 -16.77 14.39
N ARG A 254 0.56 -16.95 15.72
CA ARG A 254 -0.50 -17.62 16.49
C ARG A 254 -1.75 -16.75 16.57
N ARG A 255 -1.60 -15.44 16.77
CA ARG A 255 -2.71 -14.49 16.76
C ARG A 255 -3.36 -14.34 15.39
N ARG A 256 -2.57 -14.46 14.32
CA ARG A 256 -3.11 -14.53 12.95
C ARG A 256 -3.96 -15.78 12.75
N GLY A 257 -3.47 -16.94 13.17
CA GLY A 257 -4.23 -18.21 13.11
C GLY A 257 -5.50 -18.15 13.94
N GLN A 258 -5.43 -17.59 15.15
CA GLN A 258 -6.62 -17.39 15.98
C GLN A 258 -7.69 -16.52 15.30
N LEU A 259 -7.29 -15.49 14.54
CA LEU A 259 -8.26 -14.73 13.75
C LEU A 259 -8.87 -15.57 12.63
N CYS A 260 -8.06 -16.39 11.95
CA CYS A 260 -8.58 -17.34 10.97
C CYS A 260 -9.64 -18.25 11.57
N ASP A 261 -9.39 -18.82 12.75
CA ASP A 261 -10.34 -19.69 13.45
C ASP A 261 -11.67 -18.97 13.73
N TRP A 262 -11.62 -17.72 14.22
CA TRP A 262 -12.82 -16.93 14.49
C TRP A 262 -13.60 -16.59 13.22
N ILE A 263 -12.91 -16.29 12.12
CA ILE A 263 -13.57 -16.00 10.85
C ILE A 263 -14.19 -17.28 10.28
N LEU A 264 -13.47 -18.40 10.33
CA LEU A 264 -13.93 -19.70 9.86
C LEU A 264 -15.18 -20.17 10.62
N GLU A 265 -15.24 -19.98 11.94
CA GLU A 265 -16.46 -20.26 12.71
C GLU A 265 -17.65 -19.41 12.22
N ARG A 266 -17.39 -18.14 11.85
CA ARG A 266 -18.44 -17.25 11.32
C ARG A 266 -18.93 -17.68 9.94
N THR A 267 -18.08 -18.25 9.07
CA THR A 267 -18.50 -18.68 7.72
C THR A 267 -19.55 -19.79 7.74
N TRP A 268 -19.71 -20.52 8.86
CA TRP A 268 -20.74 -21.55 9.00
C TRP A 268 -22.17 -21.00 9.03
N THR A 269 -22.34 -19.71 9.35
CA THR A 269 -23.66 -19.07 9.47
C THR A 269 -23.81 -17.80 8.64
N ASP A 270 -22.70 -17.27 8.13
CA ASP A 270 -22.65 -16.02 7.37
C ASP A 270 -21.83 -16.25 6.09
N ARG A 271 -22.42 -15.95 4.93
CA ARG A 271 -21.78 -16.09 3.61
C ARG A 271 -21.22 -14.78 3.07
N ASP A 272 -21.04 -13.75 3.90
CA ASP A 272 -20.45 -12.48 3.44
C ASP A 272 -19.07 -12.73 2.76
N PRO A 273 -18.90 -12.36 1.48
CA PRO A 273 -17.67 -12.61 0.74
C PRO A 273 -16.41 -12.01 1.40
N ARG A 274 -16.55 -10.98 2.24
CA ARG A 274 -15.41 -10.38 2.95
C ARG A 274 -14.78 -11.32 3.98
N LEU A 275 -15.52 -12.30 4.50
CA LEU A 275 -14.97 -13.32 5.40
C LEU A 275 -13.89 -14.15 4.68
N TRP A 276 -14.21 -14.63 3.47
CA TRP A 276 -13.28 -15.39 2.65
C TRP A 276 -12.13 -14.55 2.11
N ALA A 277 -12.37 -13.28 1.76
CA ALA A 277 -11.30 -12.35 1.42
C ALA A 277 -10.29 -12.19 2.59
N ALA A 278 -10.80 -12.03 3.82
CA ALA A 278 -9.96 -11.93 5.01
C ALA A 278 -9.19 -13.23 5.30
N LEU A 279 -9.81 -14.40 5.14
CA LEU A 279 -9.16 -15.71 5.29
C LEU A 279 -8.05 -15.91 4.26
N GLY A 280 -8.31 -15.61 2.98
CA GLY A 280 -7.30 -15.66 1.93
C GLY A 280 -6.11 -14.75 2.23
N ARG A 281 -6.37 -13.55 2.76
CA ARG A 281 -5.33 -12.59 3.12
C ARG A 281 -4.50 -13.05 4.32
N LEU A 282 -5.15 -13.52 5.38
CA LEU A 282 -4.48 -14.03 6.58
C LEU A 282 -3.66 -15.29 6.28
N GLY A 283 -4.19 -16.16 5.42
CA GLY A 283 -3.61 -17.42 5.01
C GLY A 283 -2.73 -17.35 3.77
N THR A 284 -2.37 -16.16 3.25
CA THR A 284 -1.51 -16.05 2.08
C THR A 284 -0.19 -16.79 2.26
N ARG A 285 0.24 -17.55 1.24
CA ARG A 285 1.54 -18.26 1.25
C ARG A 285 2.72 -17.33 0.99
N VAL A 286 2.45 -16.18 0.35
CA VAL A 286 3.41 -15.13 0.07
C VAL A 286 2.91 -13.82 0.72
N PRO A 287 3.47 -13.43 1.88
CA PRO A 287 3.19 -12.14 2.48
C PRO A 287 3.61 -11.00 1.53
N LEU A 288 2.94 -9.86 1.63
CA LEU A 288 3.27 -8.67 0.85
C LEU A 288 4.44 -7.88 1.43
N TYR A 289 4.64 -7.90 2.75
CA TYR A 289 5.65 -7.06 3.40
C TYR A 289 6.22 -7.62 4.71
N ALA A 290 5.63 -8.69 5.26
CA ALA A 290 6.21 -9.43 6.37
C ALA A 290 7.16 -10.54 5.87
N SER A 291 8.07 -10.99 6.74
CA SER A 291 8.91 -12.15 6.46
C SER A 291 8.09 -13.45 6.45
N ALA A 292 8.64 -14.50 5.82
CA ALA A 292 8.02 -15.82 5.75
C ALA A 292 7.69 -16.43 7.13
N HIS A 293 8.35 -15.99 8.21
CA HIS A 293 8.06 -16.43 9.59
C HIS A 293 6.64 -16.09 10.08
N HIS A 294 5.98 -15.13 9.43
CA HIS A 294 4.60 -14.76 9.75
C HIS A 294 3.55 -15.55 8.95
N VAL A 295 3.99 -16.43 8.05
CA VAL A 295 3.09 -17.29 7.27
C VAL A 295 2.55 -18.39 8.16
N LEU A 296 1.23 -18.60 8.13
CA LEU A 296 0.58 -19.67 8.87
C LEU A 296 1.09 -21.04 8.38
N PRO A 297 1.30 -22.03 9.27
CA PRO A 297 1.70 -23.37 8.86
C PRO A 297 0.80 -23.98 7.78
N ALA A 298 1.37 -24.81 6.89
CA ALA A 298 0.63 -25.45 5.79
C ALA A 298 -0.69 -26.12 6.24
N ARG A 299 -0.66 -26.87 7.35
CA ARG A 299 -1.86 -27.51 7.94
C ARG A 299 -3.05 -26.59 8.14
N HIS A 300 -2.80 -25.32 8.49
CA HIS A 300 -3.86 -24.36 8.74
C HIS A 300 -4.47 -23.85 7.42
N ALA A 301 -3.65 -23.70 6.38
CA ALA A 301 -4.16 -23.41 5.04
C ALA A 301 -4.91 -24.62 4.46
N GLU A 302 -4.50 -25.85 4.77
CA GLU A 302 -5.23 -27.07 4.39
C GLU A 302 -6.63 -27.09 4.99
N GLU A 303 -6.78 -26.82 6.30
CA GLU A 303 -8.07 -26.73 6.99
C GLU A 303 -8.99 -25.67 6.35
N LEU A 304 -8.44 -24.49 6.05
CA LEU A 304 -9.20 -23.42 5.40
C LEU A 304 -9.63 -23.77 3.97
N LEU A 305 -8.74 -24.38 3.18
CA LEU A 305 -9.02 -24.81 1.81
C LEU A 305 -10.05 -25.95 1.78
N ASP A 306 -9.96 -26.88 2.71
CA ASP A 306 -10.90 -27.99 2.82
C ASP A 306 -12.33 -27.45 3.04
N HIS A 307 -12.52 -26.46 3.92
CA HIS A 307 -13.82 -25.79 4.08
C HIS A 307 -14.22 -25.00 2.83
N LEU A 308 -13.31 -24.17 2.28
CA LEU A 308 -13.57 -23.31 1.12
C LEU A 308 -14.02 -24.10 -0.12
N LEU A 309 -13.42 -25.25 -0.38
CA LEU A 309 -13.76 -26.09 -1.54
C LEU A 309 -15.19 -26.66 -1.49
N ARG A 310 -15.85 -26.63 -0.32
CA ARG A 310 -17.24 -27.08 -0.14
C ARG A 310 -18.27 -25.96 -0.23
N GLU A 311 -17.82 -24.71 -0.27
CA GLU A 311 -18.70 -23.56 -0.38
C GLU A 311 -19.19 -23.33 -1.84
N PRO A 312 -20.34 -22.67 -2.03
CA PRO A 312 -20.81 -22.27 -3.36
C PRO A 312 -20.04 -21.04 -3.86
N TRP A 313 -19.03 -21.25 -4.71
CA TRP A 313 -18.15 -20.17 -5.20
C TRP A 313 -18.88 -19.16 -6.11
N ASP A 314 -20.00 -19.55 -6.71
CA ASP A 314 -20.88 -18.70 -7.49
C ASP A 314 -21.61 -17.64 -6.63
N GLU A 315 -21.90 -17.97 -5.36
CA GLU A 315 -22.45 -17.01 -4.39
C GLU A 315 -21.36 -16.19 -3.69
N ILE A 316 -20.12 -16.70 -3.65
CA ILE A 316 -18.99 -16.11 -2.92
C ILE A 316 -17.89 -15.70 -3.91
N HIS A 317 -18.09 -14.57 -4.58
CA HIS A 317 -17.16 -14.07 -5.61
C HIS A 317 -15.69 -13.88 -5.18
N THR A 318 -15.40 -13.83 -3.87
CA THR A 318 -14.04 -13.75 -3.32
C THR A 318 -13.38 -15.11 -3.08
N ALA A 319 -14.14 -16.22 -3.12
CA ALA A 319 -13.65 -17.57 -2.89
C ALA A 319 -12.54 -18.00 -3.85
N PRO A 320 -12.63 -17.78 -5.18
CA PRO A 320 -11.54 -18.12 -6.10
C PRO A 320 -10.23 -17.43 -5.74
N TRP A 321 -10.28 -16.14 -5.38
CA TRP A 321 -9.09 -15.40 -5.00
C TRP A 321 -8.52 -15.85 -3.65
N ALA A 322 -9.39 -16.13 -2.67
CA ALA A 322 -8.96 -16.67 -1.38
C ALA A 322 -8.24 -18.02 -1.55
N ALA A 323 -8.80 -18.92 -2.38
CA ALA A 323 -8.20 -20.21 -2.69
C ALA A 323 -6.83 -20.05 -3.36
N THR A 324 -6.71 -19.08 -4.28
CA THR A 324 -5.44 -18.74 -4.94
C THR A 324 -4.38 -18.33 -3.92
N LEU A 325 -4.70 -17.44 -2.98
CA LEU A 325 -3.75 -16.98 -1.95
C LEU A 325 -3.33 -18.10 -0.98
N LEU A 326 -4.27 -18.97 -0.61
CA LEU A 326 -4.06 -20.10 0.31
C LEU A 326 -3.23 -21.23 -0.32
N ALA A 327 -3.41 -21.47 -1.63
CA ALA A 327 -2.79 -22.58 -2.34
C ALA A 327 -1.59 -22.18 -3.22
N ARG A 328 -1.28 -20.88 -3.33
CA ARG A 328 -0.16 -20.36 -4.14
C ARG A 328 1.12 -21.13 -3.84
N ARG A 329 1.78 -21.61 -4.89
CA ARG A 329 3.02 -22.37 -4.77
C ARG A 329 4.20 -21.46 -4.46
N THR A 330 5.01 -21.87 -3.49
CA THR A 330 6.20 -21.13 -3.03
C THR A 330 7.49 -21.93 -3.10
N ASP A 331 7.43 -23.22 -3.42
CA ASP A 331 8.55 -24.18 -3.36
C ASP A 331 9.20 -24.28 -1.96
N ASP A 332 8.45 -23.90 -0.93
CA ASP A 332 8.81 -24.05 0.48
C ASP A 332 7.86 -25.03 1.15
N ARG A 333 8.39 -26.21 1.51
CA ARG A 333 7.64 -27.31 2.12
C ARG A 333 6.98 -26.94 3.45
N ALA A 334 7.48 -25.94 4.18
CA ALA A 334 6.87 -25.52 5.44
C ALA A 334 5.60 -24.68 5.24
N ARG A 335 5.46 -24.04 4.06
CA ARG A 335 4.37 -23.11 3.72
C ARG A 335 3.37 -23.71 2.75
N ASP A 336 3.87 -24.47 1.78
CA ASP A 336 3.08 -25.06 0.71
C ASP A 336 2.14 -26.15 1.23
N VAL A 337 0.87 -26.08 0.81
CA VAL A 337 -0.10 -27.16 1.02
C VAL A 337 0.24 -28.36 0.13
N PRO A 338 -0.24 -29.58 0.44
CA PRO A 338 0.06 -30.79 -0.32
C PRO A 338 -0.26 -30.64 -1.81
N SER A 339 0.58 -31.23 -2.66
CA SER A 339 0.44 -31.13 -4.12
C SER A 339 -0.92 -31.60 -4.64
N ALA A 340 -1.50 -32.63 -4.02
CA ALA A 340 -2.85 -33.12 -4.36
C ALA A 340 -3.93 -32.08 -4.08
N LEU A 341 -3.86 -31.39 -2.93
CA LEU A 341 -4.79 -30.31 -2.59
C LEU A 341 -4.61 -29.11 -3.51
N ARG A 342 -3.38 -28.73 -3.85
CA ARG A 342 -3.13 -27.67 -4.84
C ARG A 342 -3.70 -28.00 -6.22
N ALA A 343 -3.54 -29.24 -6.67
CA ALA A 343 -4.10 -29.69 -7.94
C ALA A 343 -5.63 -29.62 -7.92
N GLU A 344 -6.28 -29.95 -6.79
CA GLU A 344 -7.72 -29.79 -6.65
C GLU A 344 -8.16 -28.32 -6.71
N VAL A 345 -7.45 -27.43 -6.01
CA VAL A 345 -7.71 -25.99 -6.07
C VAL A 345 -7.56 -25.46 -7.50
N ALA A 346 -6.50 -25.87 -8.22
CA ALA A 346 -6.29 -25.47 -9.61
C ALA A 346 -7.44 -25.92 -10.52
N ARG A 347 -7.89 -27.18 -10.40
CA ARG A 347 -9.05 -27.69 -11.15
C ARG A 347 -10.33 -26.93 -10.82
N ARG A 348 -10.56 -26.60 -9.54
CA ARG A 348 -11.73 -25.83 -9.13
C ARG A 348 -11.70 -24.42 -9.72
N LEU A 349 -10.54 -23.75 -9.70
CA LEU A 349 -10.36 -22.44 -10.32
C LEU A 349 -10.66 -22.45 -11.82
N GLU A 350 -10.18 -23.47 -12.55
CA GLU A 350 -10.48 -23.64 -13.98
C GLU A 350 -11.99 -23.83 -14.24
N ALA A 351 -12.65 -24.67 -13.44
CA ALA A 351 -14.08 -24.93 -13.56
C ALA A 351 -14.95 -23.68 -13.32
N GLU A 352 -14.49 -22.78 -12.46
CA GLU A 352 -15.14 -21.52 -12.11
C GLU A 352 -14.78 -20.36 -13.07
N GLY A 353 -13.96 -20.63 -14.10
CA GLY A 353 -13.53 -19.62 -15.06
C GLY A 353 -12.63 -18.54 -14.47
N ALA A 354 -11.86 -18.86 -13.42
CA ALA A 354 -10.92 -17.93 -12.82
C ALA A 354 -9.81 -17.52 -13.82
N PRO A 355 -9.20 -16.34 -13.66
CA PRO A 355 -8.10 -15.90 -14.51
C PRO A 355 -6.95 -16.93 -14.58
N ALA A 356 -6.40 -17.14 -15.77
CA ALA A 356 -5.36 -18.16 -16.01
C ALA A 356 -4.10 -17.94 -15.16
N GLU A 357 -3.78 -16.69 -14.85
CA GLU A 357 -2.69 -16.32 -13.95
C GLU A 357 -2.89 -16.84 -12.52
N TRP A 358 -4.12 -16.93 -12.03
CA TRP A 358 -4.43 -17.45 -10.69
C TRP A 358 -4.17 -18.96 -10.64
N VAL A 359 -4.72 -19.69 -11.62
CA VAL A 359 -4.48 -21.13 -11.80
C VAL A 359 -2.98 -21.41 -11.89
N ARG A 360 -2.27 -20.66 -12.73
CA ARG A 360 -0.82 -20.80 -12.91
C ARG A 360 -0.06 -20.57 -11.61
N SER A 361 -0.42 -19.57 -10.81
CA SER A 361 0.24 -19.30 -9.52
C SER A 361 0.05 -20.40 -8.46
N VAL A 362 -1.01 -21.20 -8.59
CA VAL A 362 -1.26 -22.37 -7.73
C VAL A 362 -0.48 -23.60 -8.23
N ALA A 363 -0.38 -23.79 -9.55
CA ALA A 363 0.28 -24.94 -10.17
C ALA A 363 1.83 -24.80 -10.20
N GLU A 364 2.32 -23.60 -10.49
CA GLU A 364 3.72 -23.29 -10.79
C GLU A 364 4.29 -22.28 -9.81
N LEU A 365 5.62 -22.32 -9.62
CA LEU A 365 6.31 -21.26 -8.92
C LEU A 365 6.31 -19.99 -9.79
N VAL A 366 5.49 -19.01 -9.43
CA VAL A 366 5.39 -17.72 -10.10
C VAL A 366 5.81 -16.60 -9.12
N PRO A 367 6.88 -15.84 -9.41
CA PRO A 367 7.24 -14.67 -8.61
C PRO A 367 6.07 -13.68 -8.50
N PRO A 368 5.84 -13.04 -7.34
CA PRO A 368 4.79 -12.03 -7.22
C PRO A 368 5.02 -10.88 -8.18
N GLU A 369 4.07 -10.62 -9.07
CA GLU A 369 4.15 -9.50 -10.01
C GLU A 369 3.54 -8.22 -9.42
N GLN A 370 3.85 -7.06 -10.02
CA GLN A 370 3.28 -5.79 -9.56
C GLN A 370 1.74 -5.72 -9.75
N ARG A 371 1.18 -6.50 -10.68
CA ARG A 371 -0.27 -6.67 -10.83
C ARG A 371 -0.87 -7.47 -9.67
N ASP A 372 -0.18 -8.50 -9.19
CA ASP A 372 -0.57 -9.25 -7.99
C ASP A 372 -0.62 -8.29 -6.80
N GLN A 373 0.36 -7.40 -6.66
CA GLN A 373 0.36 -6.40 -5.60
C GLN A 373 -0.89 -5.50 -5.68
N THR A 374 -1.23 -4.94 -6.85
CA THR A 374 -2.44 -4.10 -7.00
C THR A 374 -3.74 -4.86 -6.71
N ALA A 375 -3.86 -6.10 -7.21
CA ALA A 375 -5.03 -6.95 -6.94
C ALA A 375 -5.16 -7.27 -5.44
N VAL A 376 -4.04 -7.51 -4.75
CA VAL A 376 -4.04 -7.71 -3.30
C VAL A 376 -4.36 -6.41 -2.57
N PHE A 377 -3.69 -5.28 -2.85
CA PHE A 377 -3.89 -3.98 -2.18
C PHE A 377 -5.28 -3.37 -2.38
N GLY A 378 -6.00 -3.76 -3.42
CA GLY A 378 -7.28 -3.15 -3.81
C GLY A 378 -7.13 -1.68 -4.25
N GLU A 379 -5.91 -1.15 -4.26
CA GLU A 379 -5.53 0.20 -4.69
C GLU A 379 -4.10 0.19 -5.25
N GLU A 380 -3.85 0.96 -6.30
CA GLU A 380 -2.54 1.09 -6.94
C GLU A 380 -1.53 1.83 -6.02
N LEU A 381 -0.29 1.33 -5.98
CA LEU A 381 0.84 2.02 -5.37
C LEU A 381 1.15 3.33 -6.12
N PRO A 382 1.71 4.37 -5.44
CA PRO A 382 2.14 5.58 -6.13
C PRO A 382 3.09 5.28 -7.28
N VAL A 383 2.94 6.00 -8.40
CA VAL A 383 3.83 5.87 -9.55
C VAL A 383 5.28 6.13 -9.11
N GLY A 384 6.18 5.20 -9.45
CA GLY A 384 7.59 5.22 -9.05
C GLY A 384 7.92 4.42 -7.79
N LEU A 385 6.94 3.80 -7.14
CA LEU A 385 7.15 2.91 -6.00
C LEU A 385 7.04 1.44 -6.41
N THR A 386 8.02 0.64 -5.99
CA THR A 386 7.99 -0.83 -6.08
C THR A 386 8.36 -1.39 -4.71
N LEU A 387 7.58 -2.37 -4.24
CA LEU A 387 7.91 -3.12 -3.02
C LEU A 387 8.83 -4.28 -3.39
N ALA A 388 9.84 -4.51 -2.55
CA ALA A 388 10.85 -5.56 -2.72
C ALA A 388 10.34 -6.91 -2.23
#